data_AF-A0A6C0AJZ1-F1
#
_entry.id   AF-A0A6C0AJZ1-F1
#
_cell.length_a   1.000
_cell.length_b   1.000
_cell.length_c   1.000
_cell.angle_alpha   90.00
_cell.angle_beta   90.00
_cell.angle_gamma   90.00
#
_symmetry.space_group_name_H-M   'P 1'
#
loop_
_entity.id
_entity.type
_entity.pdbx_description
1 polymer ?
#
loop_
_entity_poly.entity_id
_entity_poly.type
_entity_poly.pdbx_seq_one_letter_code
_entity_poly.pdbx_strand_id
1 'polypeptide(L)'
;MNTTMLYAFRTTTHLPIPSAVLDMIAAMQMAPVAPVYIKKPNYKKFAQQRKPSEMEWRRDIIAELKATIRTKDDPDYESIQGIVNKVVASNLKDRSKTISDTIAKRDNSFRMRIVNYLFDRGVSMPFYAKLMADMFANLCEAVPEINEDLHVYCSMDTFNKMFDQTKTIAFPNSSEPDFENRVCTWNKQKELRRGFGVFAAELHTRGLISEDLLHEALETVLSDFTDNIRKEKNETVSESVDQVVTFLSEMSKLFGKDDTFISEKAKLILAIPKAETPCLGMRSRFKLEDCVRKV
;
A
#
# COMPACT_ATOMS: atom_id res chain seq x y z
N MET A 1 -4.19 -12.15 50.85
CA MET A 1 -2.83 -12.50 51.30
C MET A 1 -2.01 -11.21 51.27
N ASN A 2 -1.66 -10.65 52.44
CA ASN A 2 -1.08 -9.30 52.53
C ASN A 2 0.42 -9.35 52.17
N THR A 3 0.93 -8.39 51.40
CA THR A 3 2.33 -8.35 50.90
C THR A 3 3.34 -8.46 52.04
N THR A 4 3.03 -7.89 53.20
CA THR A 4 3.84 -7.97 54.43
C THR A 4 4.04 -9.41 54.94
N MET A 5 3.03 -10.29 54.81
CA MET A 5 3.18 -11.70 55.17
C MET A 5 4.05 -12.46 54.17
N LEU A 6 3.98 -12.10 52.89
CA LEU A 6 4.80 -12.70 51.83
C LEU A 6 6.30 -12.43 52.05
N TYR A 7 6.67 -11.26 52.57
CA TYR A 7 8.05 -10.94 52.93
C TYR A 7 8.51 -11.61 54.23
N ALA A 8 7.62 -11.77 55.21
CA ALA A 8 7.93 -12.49 56.46
C ALA A 8 8.27 -13.98 56.23
N PHE A 9 7.62 -14.63 55.24
CA PHE A 9 7.93 -16.01 54.87
C PHE A 9 9.30 -16.18 54.19
N ARG A 10 9.90 -15.11 53.65
CA ARG A 10 11.22 -15.16 53.01
C ARG A 10 12.37 -15.08 53.99
N THR A 11 12.14 -14.56 55.19
CA THR A 11 13.16 -14.36 56.23
C THR A 11 13.10 -15.39 57.34
N THR A 12 12.08 -16.26 57.35
CA THR A 12 11.99 -17.40 58.27
C THR A 12 12.99 -18.49 57.91
N THR A 13 13.66 -19.05 58.91
CA THR A 13 14.57 -20.19 58.76
C THR A 13 13.77 -21.42 58.30
N HIS A 14 13.93 -21.77 57.03
CA HIS A 14 13.29 -22.94 56.45
C HIS A 14 13.90 -24.23 57.02
N LEU A 15 13.05 -25.24 57.22
CA LEU A 15 13.49 -26.59 57.58
C LEU A 15 14.45 -27.11 56.50
N PRO A 16 15.54 -27.81 56.88
CA PRO A 16 16.47 -28.38 55.92
C PRO A 16 15.73 -29.42 55.07
N ILE A 17 15.97 -29.36 53.76
CA ILE A 17 15.38 -30.30 52.81
C ILE A 17 15.92 -31.70 53.14
N PRO A 18 15.06 -32.73 53.25
CA PRO A 18 15.50 -34.09 53.51
C PRO A 18 16.52 -34.57 52.47
N SER A 19 17.55 -35.29 52.92
CA SER A 19 18.66 -35.74 52.07
C SER A 19 18.20 -36.53 50.84
N ALA A 20 17.19 -37.38 50.99
CA ALA A 20 16.61 -38.14 49.88
C ALA A 20 16.10 -37.26 48.72
N VAL A 21 15.59 -36.06 49.04
CA VAL A 21 15.11 -35.10 48.02
C VAL A 21 16.30 -34.37 47.38
N LEU A 22 17.32 -34.02 48.16
CA LEU A 22 18.55 -33.44 47.63
C LEU A 22 19.27 -34.39 46.69
N ASP A 23 19.29 -35.69 47.00
CA ASP A 23 19.88 -36.73 46.17
C ASP A 23 19.11 -36.92 44.85
N MET A 24 17.78 -36.83 44.86
CA MET A 24 16.98 -36.83 43.61
C MET A 24 17.25 -35.58 42.75
N ILE A 25 17.37 -34.40 43.36
CA ILE A 25 17.69 -33.15 42.63
C ILE A 25 19.09 -33.23 42.02
N ALA A 26 20.08 -33.74 42.76
CA ALA A 26 21.42 -33.96 42.25
C ALA A 26 21.44 -35.00 41.11
N ALA A 27 20.65 -36.07 41.22
CA ALA A 27 20.49 -37.06 40.16
C ALA A 27 19.83 -36.47 38.90
N MET A 28 18.90 -35.52 39.03
CA MET A 28 18.28 -34.81 37.90
C MET A 28 19.27 -33.92 37.13
N GLN A 29 20.32 -33.39 37.77
CA GLN A 29 21.36 -32.61 37.10
C GLN A 29 22.27 -33.46 36.20
N MET A 30 22.40 -34.76 36.50
CA MET A 30 23.25 -35.71 35.77
C MET A 30 22.54 -36.29 34.53
N ALA A 31 21.22 -36.18 34.43
CA ALA A 31 20.46 -36.59 33.27
C ALA A 31 20.34 -35.40 32.29
N PRO A 32 20.90 -35.47 31.06
CA PRO A 32 20.67 -34.44 30.05
C PRO A 32 19.21 -34.52 29.57
N VAL A 33 18.30 -33.86 30.29
CA VAL A 33 16.93 -33.65 29.82
C VAL A 33 16.96 -32.45 28.88
N ALA A 34 17.52 -32.65 27.68
CA ALA A 34 17.15 -31.77 26.58
C ALA A 34 15.63 -31.88 26.42
N PRO A 35 14.86 -30.78 26.50
CA PRO A 35 13.42 -30.86 26.33
C PRO A 35 13.13 -31.51 24.98
N VAL A 36 12.53 -32.70 25.02
CA VAL A 36 12.05 -33.37 23.80
C VAL A 36 10.85 -32.57 23.35
N TYR A 37 11.10 -31.58 22.48
CA TYR A 37 10.04 -30.92 21.76
C TYR A 37 9.37 -31.98 20.90
N ILE A 38 8.19 -32.43 21.31
CA ILE A 38 7.29 -33.15 20.41
C ILE A 38 7.03 -32.18 19.27
N LYS A 39 7.70 -32.41 18.12
CA LYS A 39 7.39 -31.69 16.90
C LYS A 39 5.91 -31.94 16.66
N LYS A 40 5.07 -30.93 16.90
CA LYS A 40 3.65 -31.00 16.53
C LYS A 40 3.63 -31.47 15.07
N PRO A 41 2.78 -32.44 14.69
CA PRO A 41 2.63 -32.83 13.31
C PRO A 41 2.50 -31.54 12.52
N ASN A 42 3.44 -31.32 11.59
CA ASN A 42 3.37 -30.18 10.73
C ASN A 42 2.19 -30.50 9.81
N TYR A 43 0.98 -30.17 10.27
CA TYR A 43 -0.15 -30.04 9.40
C TYR A 43 0.31 -28.97 8.43
N LYS A 44 0.89 -29.39 7.30
CA LYS A 44 0.78 -28.62 6.07
C LYS A 44 -0.70 -28.35 6.05
N LYS A 45 -1.08 -27.12 6.42
CA LYS A 45 -2.43 -26.65 6.18
C LYS A 45 -2.60 -27.03 4.72
N PHE A 46 -3.48 -27.99 4.45
CA PHE A 46 -4.00 -28.14 3.12
C PHE A 46 -4.65 -26.79 2.91
N ALA A 47 -3.87 -25.83 2.40
CA ALA A 47 -4.37 -24.64 1.80
C ALA A 47 -5.35 -25.25 0.83
N GLN A 48 -6.65 -25.09 1.14
CA GLN A 48 -7.69 -25.42 0.20
C GLN A 48 -7.17 -24.88 -1.10
N GLN A 49 -6.93 -25.75 -2.08
CA GLN A 49 -6.68 -25.32 -3.43
C GLN A 49 -7.97 -24.62 -3.83
N ARG A 50 -8.08 -23.34 -3.45
CA ARG A 50 -8.98 -22.40 -4.07
C ARG A 50 -8.59 -22.52 -5.53
N LYS A 51 -9.54 -22.93 -6.36
CA LYS A 51 -9.36 -22.88 -7.81
C LYS A 51 -8.87 -21.46 -8.09
N PRO A 52 -7.67 -21.28 -8.67
CA PRO A 52 -7.15 -19.95 -8.90
C PRO A 52 -8.20 -19.18 -9.68
N SER A 53 -8.67 -18.06 -9.13
CA SER A 53 -9.39 -17.11 -9.96
C SER A 53 -8.47 -16.76 -11.15
N GLU A 54 -9.00 -16.54 -12.35
CA GLU A 54 -8.19 -16.10 -13.51
C GLU A 54 -7.38 -14.82 -13.23
N MET A 55 -7.63 -14.11 -12.13
CA MET A 55 -6.85 -12.96 -11.65
C MET A 55 -5.73 -13.32 -10.66
N GLU A 56 -5.70 -14.53 -10.12
CA GLU A 56 -4.79 -14.92 -9.03
C GLU A 56 -3.35 -15.05 -9.53
N TRP A 57 -3.14 -15.61 -10.73
CA TRP A 57 -1.81 -15.66 -11.35
C TRP A 57 -1.25 -14.26 -11.66
N ARG A 58 -2.11 -13.29 -12.00
CA ARG A 58 -1.70 -11.88 -12.19
C ARG A 58 -1.22 -11.26 -10.88
N ARG A 59 -1.93 -11.53 -9.78
CA ARG A 59 -1.54 -11.08 -8.43
C ARG A 59 -0.21 -11.70 -8.00
N ASP A 60 0.00 -12.98 -8.29
CA ASP A 60 1.25 -13.69 -7.96
C ASP A 60 2.44 -13.11 -8.73
N ILE A 61 2.27 -12.84 -10.03
CA ILE A 61 3.29 -12.18 -10.84
C ILE A 61 3.62 -10.80 -10.27
N ILE A 62 2.66 -9.97 -9.89
CA ILE A 62 2.95 -8.65 -9.29
C ILE A 62 3.83 -8.78 -8.04
N ALA A 63 3.56 -9.77 -7.19
CA ALA A 63 4.37 -10.04 -6.01
C ALA A 63 5.80 -10.45 -6.39
N GLU A 64 5.95 -11.29 -7.43
CA GLU A 64 7.23 -11.74 -7.96
C GLU A 64 8.02 -10.64 -8.68
N LEU A 65 7.36 -9.77 -9.44
CA LEU A 65 7.98 -8.65 -10.13
C LEU A 65 8.64 -7.69 -9.15
N LYS A 66 8.02 -7.40 -8.01
CA LYS A 66 8.66 -6.59 -6.95
C LYS A 66 9.94 -7.22 -6.40
N ALA A 67 10.09 -8.54 -6.49
CA ALA A 67 11.31 -9.26 -6.11
C ALA A 67 12.34 -9.35 -7.25
N THR A 68 11.92 -9.31 -8.53
CA THR A 68 12.77 -9.56 -9.71
C THR A 68 12.97 -8.37 -10.66
N ILE A 69 12.51 -7.16 -10.32
CA ILE A 69 12.68 -5.90 -11.09
C ILE A 69 14.15 -5.54 -11.45
N ARG A 70 15.14 -6.32 -11.00
CA ARG A 70 16.58 -6.09 -11.25
C ARG A 70 17.28 -7.09 -12.18
N THR A 71 16.58 -7.96 -12.92
CA THR A 71 17.22 -8.62 -14.07
C THR A 71 17.41 -7.58 -15.18
N LYS A 72 18.58 -6.94 -15.18
CA LYS A 72 19.00 -5.84 -16.07
C LYS A 72 19.27 -6.27 -17.53
N ASP A 73 18.93 -7.49 -17.93
CA ASP A 73 19.41 -8.08 -19.19
C ASP A 73 18.26 -8.44 -20.16
N ASP A 74 17.24 -7.60 -20.28
CA ASP A 74 16.16 -7.78 -21.27
C ASP A 74 16.16 -6.62 -22.29
N PRO A 75 16.72 -6.81 -23.50
CA PRO A 75 16.84 -5.76 -24.51
C PRO A 75 15.50 -5.15 -24.94
N ASP A 76 14.43 -5.96 -24.96
CA ASP A 76 13.09 -5.50 -25.33
C ASP A 76 12.54 -4.59 -24.22
N TYR A 77 12.80 -4.92 -22.96
CA TYR A 77 12.43 -4.08 -21.81
C TYR A 77 13.17 -2.74 -21.83
N GLU A 78 14.49 -2.75 -22.06
CA GLU A 78 15.30 -1.51 -22.18
C GLU A 78 14.86 -0.63 -23.35
N SER A 79 14.54 -1.25 -24.49
CA SER A 79 13.99 -0.55 -25.65
C SER A 79 12.68 0.17 -25.31
N ILE A 80 11.75 -0.51 -24.61
CA ILE A 80 10.51 0.09 -24.15
C ILE A 80 10.77 1.21 -23.13
N GLN A 81 11.70 1.05 -22.20
CA GLN A 81 12.10 2.14 -21.30
C GLN A 81 12.61 3.37 -22.07
N GLY A 82 13.44 3.15 -23.09
CA GLY A 82 13.94 4.18 -23.98
C GLY A 82 12.83 4.91 -24.74
N ILE A 83 11.80 4.17 -25.19
CA ILE A 83 10.60 4.73 -25.82
C ILE A 83 9.83 5.60 -24.84
N VAL A 84 9.53 5.08 -23.65
CA VAL A 84 8.69 5.76 -22.64
C VAL A 84 9.36 7.04 -22.14
N ASN A 85 10.68 7.07 -22.01
CA ASN A 85 11.41 8.28 -21.63
C ASN A 85 11.38 9.40 -22.70
N LYS A 86 11.03 9.08 -23.95
CA LYS A 86 11.00 10.00 -25.10
C LYS A 86 9.60 10.18 -25.69
N VAL A 87 8.58 9.64 -25.03
CA VAL A 87 7.21 9.74 -25.51
C VAL A 87 6.68 11.15 -25.27
N VAL A 88 6.00 11.68 -26.28
CA VAL A 88 5.31 12.97 -26.24
C VAL A 88 3.99 12.82 -27.01
N ALA A 89 3.07 13.76 -26.83
CA ALA A 89 1.74 13.70 -27.46
C ALA A 89 1.80 13.49 -28.98
N SER A 90 2.77 14.10 -29.68
CA SER A 90 2.90 14.01 -31.14
C SER A 90 3.35 12.64 -31.66
N ASN A 91 4.07 11.86 -30.85
CA ASN A 91 4.57 10.54 -31.25
C ASN A 91 3.91 9.38 -30.48
N LEU A 92 2.94 9.69 -29.62
CA LEU A 92 2.31 8.75 -28.70
C LEU A 92 1.75 7.51 -29.42
N LYS A 93 1.03 7.72 -30.53
CA LYS A 93 0.38 6.62 -31.27
C LYS A 93 1.41 5.65 -31.86
N ASP A 94 2.46 6.19 -32.49
CA ASP A 94 3.53 5.38 -33.10
C ASP A 94 4.34 4.63 -32.03
N ARG A 95 4.63 5.30 -30.91
CA ARG A 95 5.33 4.68 -29.77
C ARG A 95 4.49 3.61 -29.09
N SER A 96 3.19 3.85 -28.89
CA SER A 96 2.25 2.87 -28.33
C SER A 96 2.16 1.63 -29.21
N LYS A 97 2.08 1.81 -30.53
CA LYS A 97 2.09 0.71 -31.50
C LYS A 97 3.38 -0.11 -31.43
N THR A 98 4.52 0.56 -31.35
CA THR A 98 5.82 -0.14 -31.19
C THR A 98 5.85 -0.99 -29.92
N ILE A 99 5.30 -0.46 -28.81
CA ILE A 99 5.20 -1.20 -27.55
C ILE A 99 4.24 -2.39 -27.67
N SER A 100 3.06 -2.21 -28.26
CA SER A 100 2.09 -3.31 -28.43
C SER A 100 2.65 -4.43 -29.32
N ASP A 101 3.36 -4.07 -30.39
CA ASP A 101 3.99 -5.05 -31.29
C ASP A 101 5.09 -5.86 -30.59
N THR A 102 5.80 -5.26 -29.63
CA THR A 102 6.80 -5.96 -28.80
C THR A 102 6.12 -6.86 -27.76
N ILE A 103 5.08 -6.36 -27.10
CA ILE A 103 4.29 -7.13 -26.12
C ILE A 103 3.67 -8.37 -26.78
N ALA A 104 3.09 -8.22 -27.97
CA ALA A 104 2.42 -9.32 -28.69
C ALA A 104 3.36 -10.48 -29.10
N LYS A 105 4.68 -10.23 -29.17
CA LYS A 105 5.69 -11.24 -29.50
C LYS A 105 6.22 -11.99 -28.28
N ARG A 106 5.84 -11.57 -27.08
CA ARG A 106 6.39 -12.05 -25.81
C ARG A 106 5.30 -12.72 -24.98
N ASP A 107 5.70 -13.24 -23.83
CA ASP A 107 4.85 -13.95 -22.90
C ASP A 107 4.09 -12.99 -21.96
N ASN A 108 3.07 -13.53 -21.28
CA ASN A 108 2.22 -12.79 -20.35
C ASN A 108 3.01 -12.17 -19.17
N SER A 109 4.12 -12.78 -18.74
CA SER A 109 4.94 -12.21 -17.66
C SER A 109 5.66 -10.95 -18.13
N PHE A 110 6.19 -10.95 -19.35
CA PHE A 110 6.77 -9.75 -19.96
C PHE A 110 5.72 -8.63 -20.09
N ARG A 111 4.50 -8.93 -20.57
CA ARG A 111 3.40 -7.96 -20.62
C ARG A 111 3.15 -7.32 -19.26
N MET A 112 3.00 -8.14 -18.21
CA MET A 112 2.79 -7.68 -16.83
C MET A 112 3.93 -6.79 -16.32
N ARG A 113 5.19 -7.08 -16.70
CA ARG A 113 6.36 -6.23 -16.39
C ARG A 113 6.26 -4.85 -17.02
N ILE A 114 5.89 -4.81 -18.29
CA ILE A 114 5.72 -3.54 -19.01
C ILE A 114 4.56 -2.75 -18.42
N VAL A 115 3.41 -3.39 -18.17
CA VAL A 115 2.27 -2.74 -17.52
C VAL A 115 2.67 -2.18 -16.15
N ASN A 116 3.38 -2.94 -15.31
CA ASN A 116 3.89 -2.43 -14.02
C ASN A 116 4.79 -1.20 -14.21
N TYR A 117 5.74 -1.26 -15.15
CA TYR A 117 6.67 -0.16 -15.39
C TYR A 117 5.94 1.11 -15.86
N LEU A 118 5.01 0.98 -16.80
CA LEU A 118 4.19 2.09 -17.29
C LEU A 118 3.32 2.66 -16.18
N PHE A 119 2.73 1.79 -15.35
CA PHE A 119 1.91 2.20 -14.21
C PHE A 119 2.74 2.98 -13.18
N ASP A 120 3.88 2.41 -12.74
CA ASP A 120 4.81 3.06 -11.81
C ASP A 120 5.27 4.42 -12.35
N ARG A 121 5.47 4.53 -13.67
CA ARG A 121 5.85 5.78 -14.33
C ARG A 121 4.74 6.83 -14.30
N GLY A 122 3.49 6.42 -14.58
CA GLY A 122 2.31 7.28 -14.48
C GLY A 122 2.08 7.80 -13.06
N VAL A 123 2.28 6.95 -12.06
CA VAL A 123 2.14 7.29 -10.64
C VAL A 123 3.27 8.21 -10.17
N SER A 124 4.52 7.91 -10.53
CA SER A 124 5.70 8.65 -10.04
C SER A 124 5.84 10.04 -10.64
N MET A 125 5.16 10.31 -11.76
CA MET A 125 5.25 11.58 -12.48
C MET A 125 3.86 12.14 -12.79
N PRO A 126 3.23 12.90 -11.87
CA PRO A 126 1.87 13.40 -12.04
C PRO A 126 1.66 14.20 -13.33
N PHE A 127 2.66 14.97 -13.78
CA PHE A 127 2.58 15.71 -15.06
C PHE A 127 2.55 14.81 -16.31
N TYR A 128 3.05 13.58 -16.19
CA TYR A 128 3.00 12.56 -17.25
C TYR A 128 1.76 11.68 -17.14
N ALA A 129 0.98 11.75 -16.06
CA ALA A 129 -0.18 10.89 -15.81
C ALA A 129 -1.15 10.87 -16.99
N LYS A 130 -1.50 12.04 -17.53
CA LYS A 130 -2.36 12.19 -18.71
C LYS A 130 -1.81 11.45 -19.93
N LEU A 131 -0.53 11.68 -20.25
CA LEU A 131 0.15 11.07 -21.40
C LEU A 131 0.25 9.55 -21.26
N MET A 132 0.52 9.06 -20.05
CA MET A 132 0.58 7.64 -19.75
C MET A 132 -0.81 6.99 -19.81
N ALA A 133 -1.86 7.68 -19.38
CA ALA A 133 -3.23 7.20 -19.48
C ALA A 133 -3.69 7.12 -20.96
N ASP A 134 -3.32 8.11 -21.79
CA ASP A 134 -3.53 8.05 -23.24
C ASP A 134 -2.75 6.89 -23.89
N MET A 135 -1.52 6.61 -23.40
CA MET A 135 -0.75 5.43 -23.83
C MET A 135 -1.49 4.13 -23.50
N PHE A 136 -2.02 4.00 -22.27
CA PHE A 136 -2.79 2.83 -21.87
C PHE A 136 -4.05 2.64 -22.71
N ALA A 137 -4.74 3.72 -23.09
CA ALA A 137 -5.89 3.62 -24.00
C ALA A 137 -5.49 2.98 -25.34
N ASN A 138 -4.41 3.47 -25.97
CA ASN A 138 -3.91 2.89 -27.21
C ASN A 138 -3.44 1.43 -27.03
N LEU A 139 -2.85 1.10 -25.89
CA LEU A 139 -2.38 -0.26 -25.59
C LEU A 139 -3.54 -1.23 -25.36
N CYS A 140 -4.58 -0.82 -24.65
CA CYS A 140 -5.78 -1.63 -24.43
C CYS A 140 -6.56 -1.87 -25.73
N GLU A 141 -6.56 -0.90 -26.66
CA GLU A 141 -7.13 -1.10 -28.00
C GLU A 141 -6.36 -2.16 -28.81
N ALA A 142 -5.04 -2.21 -28.68
CA ALA A 142 -4.19 -3.14 -29.41
C ALA A 142 -4.07 -4.54 -28.74
N VAL A 143 -4.08 -4.58 -27.41
CA VAL A 143 -3.93 -5.79 -26.57
C VAL A 143 -4.96 -5.71 -25.43
N PRO A 144 -6.19 -6.22 -25.63
CA PRO A 144 -7.28 -6.09 -24.67
C PRO A 144 -6.97 -6.65 -23.28
N GLU A 145 -6.10 -7.65 -23.17
CA GLU A 145 -5.71 -8.28 -21.91
C GLU A 145 -4.98 -7.31 -20.96
N ILE A 146 -4.42 -6.20 -21.49
CA ILE A 146 -3.82 -5.14 -20.67
C ILE A 146 -4.87 -4.46 -19.79
N ASN A 147 -6.14 -4.42 -20.23
CA ASN A 147 -7.22 -3.87 -19.43
C ASN A 147 -7.41 -4.68 -18.13
N GLU A 148 -7.41 -6.02 -18.22
CA GLU A 148 -7.47 -6.90 -17.06
C GLU A 148 -6.25 -6.74 -16.14
N ASP A 149 -5.06 -6.62 -16.73
CA ASP A 149 -3.83 -6.39 -15.97
C ASP A 149 -3.92 -5.07 -15.18
N LEU A 150 -4.43 -4.00 -15.80
CA LEU A 150 -4.61 -2.68 -15.18
C LEU A 150 -5.60 -2.72 -14.01
N HIS A 151 -6.69 -3.47 -14.12
CA HIS A 151 -7.65 -3.66 -13.02
C HIS A 151 -7.01 -4.28 -11.78
N VAL A 152 -6.01 -5.16 -11.95
CA VAL A 152 -5.26 -5.71 -10.82
C VAL A 152 -4.38 -4.63 -10.15
N TYR A 153 -3.75 -3.75 -10.91
CA TYR A 153 -2.97 -2.64 -10.35
C TYR A 153 -3.84 -1.59 -9.65
N CYS A 154 -5.09 -1.40 -10.10
CA CYS A 154 -6.08 -0.55 -9.46
C CYS A 154 -6.97 -1.29 -8.43
N SER A 155 -6.63 -2.52 -8.06
CA SER A 155 -7.41 -3.29 -7.08
C SER A 155 -7.25 -2.80 -5.64
N MET A 156 -8.23 -3.15 -4.78
CA MET A 156 -8.22 -2.84 -3.35
C MET A 156 -6.90 -3.25 -2.65
N ASP A 157 -6.29 -4.36 -3.03
CA ASP A 157 -5.01 -4.83 -2.47
C ASP A 157 -3.88 -3.82 -2.68
N THR A 158 -3.84 -3.18 -3.86
CA THR A 158 -2.83 -2.15 -4.17
C THR A 158 -3.11 -0.89 -3.37
N PHE A 159 -4.37 -0.48 -3.25
CA PHE A 159 -4.75 0.68 -2.44
C PHE A 159 -4.42 0.48 -0.96
N ASN A 160 -4.74 -0.69 -0.39
CA ASN A 160 -4.38 -1.05 0.98
C ASN A 160 -2.87 -0.99 1.23
N LYS A 161 -2.08 -1.52 0.29
CA LYS A 161 -0.61 -1.46 0.38
C LYS A 161 -0.08 -0.03 0.25
N MET A 162 -0.69 0.78 -0.62
CA MET A 162 -0.29 2.17 -0.85
C MET A 162 -0.58 3.04 0.36
N PHE A 163 -1.75 2.90 0.97
CA PHE A 163 -2.21 3.72 2.10
C PHE A 163 -2.01 3.06 3.48
N ASP A 164 -1.25 1.97 3.54
CA ASP A 164 -0.87 1.30 4.79
C ASP A 164 -0.28 2.29 5.80
N GLN A 165 -1.01 2.47 6.90
CA GLN A 165 -0.66 3.39 7.97
C GLN A 165 0.65 2.98 8.65
N THR A 166 0.90 1.67 8.78
CA THR A 166 2.11 1.13 9.46
C THR A 166 3.40 1.50 8.74
N LYS A 167 3.30 1.80 7.43
CA LYS A 167 4.42 2.22 6.58
C LYS A 167 4.47 3.73 6.37
N THR A 168 3.55 4.49 6.96
CA THR A 168 3.53 5.94 6.81
C THR A 168 4.68 6.55 7.59
N ILE A 169 5.46 7.39 6.91
CA ILE A 169 6.59 8.09 7.49
C ILE A 169 6.10 9.49 7.88
N ALA A 170 6.27 9.88 9.14
CA ALA A 170 6.04 11.26 9.58
C ALA A 170 7.21 12.15 9.16
N PHE A 171 6.98 13.47 9.10
CA PHE A 171 8.08 14.41 8.85
C PHE A 171 9.15 14.25 9.96
N PRO A 172 10.42 13.96 9.62
CA PRO A 172 11.45 13.68 10.61
C PRO A 172 11.86 14.92 11.38
N ASN A 173 12.34 14.77 12.62
CA ASN A 173 12.93 15.87 13.37
C ASN A 173 14.37 16.15 12.87
N SER A 174 14.75 17.42 12.78
CA SER A 174 16.10 17.85 12.38
C SER A 174 17.23 17.28 13.25
N SER A 175 16.93 16.86 14.47
CA SER A 175 17.89 16.23 15.38
C SER A 175 18.08 14.74 15.15
N GLU A 176 17.29 14.10 14.28
CA GLU A 176 17.41 12.67 13.99
C GLU A 176 18.63 12.38 13.09
N PRO A 177 19.36 11.28 13.35
CA PRO A 177 20.32 10.77 12.39
C PRO A 177 19.64 10.50 11.05
N ASP A 178 20.34 10.76 9.95
CA ASP A 178 19.85 10.51 8.59
C ASP A 178 18.64 11.39 8.18
N PHE A 179 18.46 12.54 8.83
CA PHE A 179 17.38 13.50 8.57
C PHE A 179 17.17 13.78 7.07
N GLU A 180 18.24 14.07 6.32
CA GLU A 180 18.15 14.38 4.88
C GLU A 180 17.53 13.24 4.06
N ASN A 181 17.97 11.99 4.31
CA ASN A 181 17.45 10.82 3.60
C ASN A 181 16.00 10.50 4.03
N ARG A 182 15.66 10.73 5.30
CA ARG A 182 14.29 10.59 5.79
C ARG A 182 13.35 11.62 5.16
N VAL A 183 13.78 12.88 5.03
CA VAL A 183 13.02 13.92 4.32
C VAL A 183 12.80 13.52 2.86
N CYS A 184 13.84 13.01 2.18
CA CYS A 184 13.71 12.52 0.82
C CYS A 184 12.70 11.37 0.70
N THR A 185 12.72 10.44 1.65
CA THR A 185 11.84 9.27 1.64
C THR A 185 10.39 9.66 1.96
N TRP A 186 10.19 10.54 2.94
CA TRP A 186 8.90 11.14 3.25
C TRP A 186 8.29 11.83 2.02
N ASN A 187 9.07 12.69 1.36
CA ASN A 187 8.61 13.41 0.17
C ASN A 187 8.26 12.45 -0.98
N LYS A 188 9.09 11.41 -1.21
CA LYS A 188 8.80 10.39 -2.22
C LYS A 188 7.50 9.64 -1.93
N GLN A 189 7.25 9.21 -0.69
CA GLN A 189 6.01 8.53 -0.31
C GLN A 189 4.79 9.42 -0.54
N LYS A 190 4.88 10.69 -0.14
CA LYS A 190 3.81 11.67 -0.29
C LYS A 190 3.46 11.92 -1.77
N GLU A 191 4.46 12.17 -2.60
CA GLU A 191 4.25 12.39 -4.04
C GLU A 191 3.77 11.12 -4.75
N LEU A 192 4.21 9.92 -4.32
CA LEU A 192 3.72 8.65 -4.87
C LEU A 192 2.23 8.44 -4.59
N ARG A 193 1.77 8.63 -3.35
CA ARG A 193 0.33 8.51 -2.98
C ARG A 193 -0.53 9.55 -3.68
N ARG A 194 -0.02 10.78 -3.81
CA ARG A 194 -0.67 11.86 -4.56
C ARG A 194 -0.77 11.51 -6.05
N GLY A 195 0.34 11.13 -6.68
CA GLY A 195 0.40 10.77 -8.09
C GLY A 195 -0.45 9.55 -8.43
N PHE A 196 -0.61 8.63 -7.49
CA PHE A 196 -1.53 7.50 -7.63
C PHE A 196 -2.98 7.95 -7.78
N GLY A 197 -3.45 8.92 -7.00
CA GLY A 197 -4.79 9.48 -7.14
C GLY A 197 -5.00 10.22 -8.46
N VAL A 198 -4.02 11.03 -8.87
CA VAL A 198 -4.03 11.71 -10.17
C VAL A 198 -4.13 10.69 -11.30
N PHE A 199 -3.28 9.66 -11.27
CA PHE A 199 -3.22 8.66 -12.33
C PHE A 199 -4.48 7.78 -12.37
N ALA A 200 -4.98 7.33 -11.20
CA ALA A 200 -6.24 6.58 -11.14
C ALA A 200 -7.42 7.38 -11.72
N ALA A 201 -7.51 8.67 -11.43
CA ALA A 201 -8.54 9.52 -12.02
C ALA A 201 -8.37 9.72 -13.55
N GLU A 202 -7.14 9.88 -14.05
CA GLU A 202 -6.86 9.95 -15.49
C GLU A 202 -7.21 8.63 -16.22
N LEU A 203 -7.02 7.47 -15.56
CA LEU A 203 -7.46 6.17 -16.10
C LEU A 203 -8.99 6.06 -16.14
N HIS A 204 -9.68 6.50 -15.08
CA HIS A 204 -11.15 6.47 -15.00
C HIS A 204 -11.80 7.39 -16.03
N THR A 205 -11.30 8.63 -16.19
CA THR A 205 -11.83 9.59 -17.18
C THR A 205 -11.74 9.09 -18.63
N ARG A 206 -10.92 8.07 -18.90
CA ARG A 206 -10.81 7.38 -20.21
C ARG A 206 -11.57 6.06 -20.28
N GLY A 207 -12.29 5.68 -19.23
CA GLY A 207 -13.01 4.41 -19.16
C GLY A 207 -12.11 3.18 -19.08
N LEU A 208 -10.85 3.34 -18.65
CA LEU A 208 -9.90 2.21 -18.52
C LEU A 208 -10.09 1.43 -17.22
N ILE A 209 -10.65 2.07 -16.20
CA ILE A 209 -11.07 1.46 -14.94
C ILE A 209 -12.52 1.81 -14.69
N SER A 210 -13.29 0.88 -14.12
CA SER A 210 -14.69 1.12 -13.77
C SER A 210 -14.82 2.06 -12.57
N GLU A 211 -15.94 2.78 -12.53
CA GLU A 211 -16.34 3.61 -11.41
C GLU A 211 -16.47 2.77 -10.12
N ASP A 212 -17.06 1.58 -10.22
CA ASP A 212 -17.22 0.64 -9.10
C ASP A 212 -15.88 0.25 -8.47
N LEU A 213 -14.86 -0.07 -9.27
CA LEU A 213 -13.53 -0.43 -8.77
C LEU A 213 -12.92 0.72 -7.98
N LEU A 214 -13.08 1.94 -8.48
CA LEU A 214 -12.58 3.14 -7.85
C LEU A 214 -13.33 3.43 -6.54
N HIS A 215 -14.65 3.31 -6.53
CA HIS A 215 -15.48 3.48 -5.34
C HIS A 215 -15.14 2.45 -4.25
N GLU A 216 -15.02 1.17 -4.58
CA GLU A 216 -14.61 0.12 -3.64
C GLU A 216 -13.24 0.42 -3.03
N ALA A 217 -12.29 0.85 -3.86
CA ALA A 217 -10.95 1.21 -3.42
C ALA A 217 -10.96 2.44 -2.49
N LEU A 218 -11.78 3.45 -2.81
CA LEU A 218 -11.95 4.64 -1.96
C LEU A 218 -12.60 4.31 -0.62
N GLU A 219 -13.68 3.52 -0.60
CA GLU A 219 -14.33 3.09 0.64
C GLU A 219 -13.35 2.36 1.56
N THR A 220 -12.48 1.53 0.98
CA THR A 220 -11.47 0.80 1.74
C THR A 220 -10.51 1.76 2.46
N VAL A 221 -9.96 2.73 1.74
CA VAL A 221 -9.07 3.75 2.33
C VAL A 221 -9.82 4.62 3.36
N LEU A 222 -11.09 4.92 3.12
CA LEU A 222 -11.93 5.74 4.00
C LEU A 222 -12.41 5.02 5.27
N SER A 223 -12.49 3.70 5.23
CA SER A 223 -12.92 2.88 6.38
C SER A 223 -11.97 3.07 7.57
N ASP A 224 -10.67 2.90 7.34
CA ASP A 224 -9.64 3.15 8.35
C ASP A 224 -9.48 4.65 8.67
N PHE A 225 -9.74 5.52 7.70
CA PHE A 225 -9.61 6.97 7.85
C PHE A 225 -10.52 7.52 8.95
N THR A 226 -11.76 7.06 9.00
CA THR A 226 -12.80 7.56 9.91
C THR A 226 -12.47 7.27 11.39
N ASP A 227 -11.78 6.16 11.65
CA ASP A 227 -11.27 5.84 12.98
C ASP A 227 -9.97 6.61 13.27
N ASN A 228 -9.11 6.74 12.27
CA ASN A 228 -7.83 7.44 12.40
C ASN A 228 -7.95 8.92 12.76
N ILE A 229 -8.95 9.63 12.22
CA ILE A 229 -9.16 11.05 12.54
C ILE A 229 -9.50 11.27 14.03
N ARG A 230 -10.12 10.28 14.70
CA ARG A 230 -10.56 10.34 16.10
C ARG A 230 -9.50 9.90 17.11
N LYS A 231 -8.44 9.21 16.66
CA LYS A 231 -7.34 8.78 17.53
C LYS A 231 -6.64 9.98 18.15
N GLU A 232 -6.07 9.80 19.34
CA GLU A 232 -5.23 10.81 19.98
C GLU A 232 -4.16 11.35 19.04
N LYS A 233 -3.82 12.64 19.21
CA LYS A 233 -2.92 13.35 18.29
C LYS A 233 -1.57 12.64 18.20
N ASN A 234 -1.30 12.09 17.03
CA ASN A 234 -0.06 11.40 16.70
C ASN A 234 0.41 11.88 15.32
N GLU A 235 1.70 12.19 15.19
CA GLU A 235 2.28 12.77 13.96
C GLU A 235 2.15 11.82 12.76
N THR A 236 2.42 10.53 12.95
CA THR A 236 2.29 9.50 11.92
C THR A 236 0.84 9.33 11.48
N VAL A 237 -0.10 9.31 12.43
CA VAL A 237 -1.53 9.19 12.13
C VAL A 237 -2.03 10.45 11.41
N SER A 238 -1.61 11.63 11.86
CA SER A 238 -1.99 12.91 11.25
C SER A 238 -1.45 13.03 9.83
N GLU A 239 -0.21 12.58 9.57
CA GLU A 239 0.37 12.55 8.23
C GLU A 239 -0.36 11.56 7.31
N SER A 240 -0.71 10.37 7.82
CA SER A 240 -1.53 9.39 7.08
C SER A 240 -2.87 9.99 6.67
N VAL A 241 -3.55 10.68 7.60
CA VAL A 241 -4.79 11.42 7.35
C VAL A 241 -4.59 12.52 6.30
N ASP A 242 -3.54 13.34 6.39
CA ASP A 242 -3.28 14.40 5.39
C ASP A 242 -3.01 13.82 3.99
N GLN A 243 -2.32 12.69 3.90
CA GLN A 243 -2.04 12.04 2.62
C GLN A 243 -3.31 11.46 1.99
N VAL A 244 -4.21 10.84 2.77
CA VAL A 244 -5.53 10.40 2.29
C VAL A 244 -6.35 11.58 1.80
N VAL A 245 -6.43 12.68 2.57
CA VAL A 245 -7.17 13.88 2.16
C VAL A 245 -6.57 14.53 0.91
N THR A 246 -5.24 14.54 0.79
CA THR A 246 -4.57 15.05 -0.42
C THR A 246 -4.93 14.22 -1.64
N PHE A 247 -4.92 12.90 -1.51
CA PHE A 247 -5.34 11.98 -2.54
C PHE A 247 -6.80 12.21 -2.97
N LEU A 248 -7.74 12.32 -2.02
CA LEU A 248 -9.15 12.64 -2.30
C LEU A 248 -9.30 13.99 -3.02
N SER A 249 -8.52 15.00 -2.60
CA SER A 249 -8.55 16.34 -3.21
C SER A 249 -8.08 16.33 -4.67
N GLU A 250 -7.01 15.59 -5.00
CA GLU A 250 -6.55 15.49 -6.39
C GLU A 250 -7.54 14.74 -7.27
N MET A 251 -8.12 13.65 -6.77
CA MET A 251 -9.16 12.90 -7.48
C MET A 251 -10.41 13.76 -7.74
N SER A 252 -10.86 14.49 -6.72
CA SER A 252 -11.97 15.41 -6.80
C SER A 252 -11.79 16.49 -7.89
N LYS A 253 -10.57 16.99 -8.09
CA LYS A 253 -10.29 17.97 -9.17
C LYS A 253 -10.48 17.39 -10.57
N LEU A 254 -10.24 16.10 -10.74
CA LEU A 254 -10.24 15.43 -12.06
C LEU A 254 -11.62 14.87 -12.43
N PHE A 255 -12.44 14.46 -11.45
CA PHE A 255 -13.82 13.99 -11.73
C PHE A 255 -14.82 15.12 -12.02
N GLY A 256 -14.42 16.39 -11.96
CA GLY A 256 -15.30 17.51 -12.31
C GLY A 256 -16.45 17.73 -11.31
N LYS A 257 -17.45 18.54 -11.68
CA LYS A 257 -18.56 18.95 -10.78
C LYS A 257 -19.56 17.84 -10.45
N ASP A 258 -19.55 16.75 -11.21
CA ASP A 258 -20.56 15.69 -11.13
C ASP A 258 -20.19 14.57 -10.14
N ASP A 259 -19.01 14.61 -9.53
CA ASP A 259 -18.58 13.64 -8.52
C ASP A 259 -19.29 13.88 -7.18
N THR A 260 -20.45 13.25 -7.05
CA THR A 260 -21.24 13.20 -5.83
C THR A 260 -20.57 12.35 -4.76
N PHE A 261 -19.81 11.32 -5.12
CA PHE A 261 -19.26 10.37 -4.14
C PHE A 261 -18.22 11.02 -3.23
N ILE A 262 -17.15 11.63 -3.79
CA ILE A 262 -16.10 12.24 -2.96
C ILE A 262 -16.66 13.44 -2.18
N SER A 263 -17.55 14.22 -2.80
CA SER A 263 -18.15 15.38 -2.15
C SER A 263 -19.10 15.01 -1.01
N GLU A 264 -19.89 13.93 -1.13
CA GLU A 264 -20.71 13.40 -0.04
C GLU A 264 -19.88 12.87 1.12
N LYS A 265 -18.83 12.09 0.83
CA LYS A 265 -17.92 11.59 1.87
C LYS A 265 -17.20 12.73 2.59
N ALA A 266 -16.76 13.75 1.86
CA ALA A 266 -16.16 14.95 2.46
C ALA A 266 -17.14 15.69 3.38
N LYS A 267 -18.43 15.82 3.00
CA LYS A 267 -19.48 16.40 3.86
C LYS A 267 -19.64 15.61 5.16
N LEU A 268 -19.68 14.28 5.08
CA LEU A 268 -19.82 13.40 6.25
C LEU A 268 -18.64 13.56 7.21
N ILE A 269 -17.41 13.65 6.70
CA ILE A 269 -16.21 13.86 7.52
C ILE A 269 -16.23 15.26 8.16
N LEU A 270 -16.59 16.29 7.41
CA LEU A 270 -16.64 17.68 7.90
C LEU A 270 -17.74 17.93 8.94
N ALA A 271 -18.80 17.11 8.94
CA ALA A 271 -19.85 17.16 9.96
C ALA A 271 -19.36 16.75 11.35
N ILE A 272 -18.24 16.01 11.44
CA ILE A 272 -17.68 15.59 12.72
C ILE A 272 -17.06 16.81 13.44
N PRO A 273 -17.43 17.08 14.71
CA PRO A 273 -16.92 18.21 15.47
C PRO A 273 -15.40 18.26 15.51
N LYS A 274 -14.82 19.48 15.43
CA LYS A 274 -13.37 19.68 15.46
C LYS A 274 -12.69 19.10 16.70
N ALA A 275 -13.37 19.15 17.83
CA ALA A 275 -12.88 18.61 19.09
C ALA A 275 -12.69 17.08 19.04
N GLU A 276 -13.44 16.39 18.18
CA GLU A 276 -13.43 14.92 18.05
C GLU A 276 -12.48 14.42 16.96
N THR A 277 -11.84 15.33 16.20
CA THR A 277 -10.92 14.95 15.11
C THR A 277 -9.50 15.49 15.31
N PRO A 278 -8.78 15.12 16.39
CA PRO A 278 -7.48 15.72 16.71
C PRO A 278 -6.37 15.41 15.68
N CYS A 279 -6.49 14.34 14.89
CA CYS A 279 -5.56 14.02 13.81
C CYS A 279 -5.92 14.68 12.45
N LEU A 280 -7.08 15.33 12.35
CA LEU A 280 -7.50 16.04 11.12
C LEU A 280 -7.10 17.52 11.18
N GLY A 281 -5.95 17.84 10.59
CA GLY A 281 -5.41 19.20 10.56
C GLY A 281 -6.26 20.20 9.79
N MET A 282 -6.09 21.50 10.08
CA MET A 282 -6.84 22.58 9.41
C MET A 282 -6.63 22.59 7.90
N ARG A 283 -5.41 22.35 7.42
CA ARG A 283 -5.11 22.27 5.98
C ARG A 283 -5.93 21.17 5.30
N SER A 284 -6.04 20.01 5.93
CA SER A 284 -6.80 18.88 5.43
C SER A 284 -8.30 19.18 5.46
N ARG A 285 -8.80 19.86 6.50
CA ARG A 285 -10.20 20.35 6.54
C ARG A 285 -10.51 21.31 5.39
N PHE A 286 -9.65 22.28 5.11
CA PHE A 286 -9.85 23.19 3.97
C PHE A 286 -9.88 22.44 2.64
N LYS A 287 -8.98 21.47 2.42
CA LYS A 287 -9.02 20.62 1.22
C LYS A 287 -10.34 19.85 1.09
N LEU A 288 -10.88 19.34 2.21
CA LEU A 288 -12.18 18.68 2.21
C LEU A 288 -13.31 19.67 1.91
N GLU A 289 -13.24 20.90 2.41
CA GLU A 289 -14.21 21.95 2.06
C GLU A 289 -14.14 22.27 0.56
N ASP A 290 -12.95 22.32 -0.03
CA ASP A 290 -12.76 22.52 -1.48
C ASP A 290 -13.39 21.37 -2.28
N CYS A 291 -13.29 20.13 -1.80
CA CYS A 291 -13.96 18.98 -2.42
C CYS A 291 -15.48 19.11 -2.42
N VAL A 292 -16.06 19.77 -1.40
CA VAL A 292 -17.51 19.97 -1.27
C VAL A 292 -18.00 21.17 -2.08
N ARG A 293 -17.23 22.25 -2.11
CA ARG A 293 -17.68 23.56 -2.62
C ARG A 293 -17.37 23.79 -4.11
N LYS A 294 -16.83 22.81 -4.84
CA LYS A 294 -16.33 22.91 -6.23
C LYS A 294 -16.92 24.12 -6.99
N VAL A 295 -16.13 25.20 -7.05
CA VAL A 295 -16.39 26.39 -7.89
C VAL A 295 -16.23 26.02 -9.35
#